data_AF-A0A7Y5J769-F1
#
_entry.id   AF-A0A7Y5J769-F1
#
_cell.length_a   1.000
_cell.length_b   1.000
_cell.length_c   1.000
_cell.angle_alpha   90.00
_cell.angle_beta   90.00
_cell.angle_gamma   90.00
#
_symmetry.space_group_name_H-M   'P 1'
#
loop_
_entity.id
_entity.type
_entity.pdbx_description
1 polymer ?
#
loop_
_entity_poly.entity_id
_entity_poly.type
_entity_poly.pdbx_seq_one_letter_code
_entity_poly.pdbx_strand_id
1 'polypeptide(L)'
;MHASAEPAITFDIAKNLGLTEEEFERIKEILGRTPNFTELSIFSVMWSEHCSYKNSITWLKTLPREGKRLLVEAGEENAGLVDIGDGLACAFKIESHNHPSAIEPYQGAATGVGGIHRDIFTMGARPIAALNSLRFGNPELPHTKRLVRGVVSGIGN
;
A
#
# COMPACT_ATOMS: atom_id res chain seq x y z
N MET A 1 -25.11 -14.50 22.42
CA MET A 1 -24.74 -14.10 21.04
C MET A 1 -24.86 -15.35 20.18
N HIS A 2 -25.84 -15.41 19.28
CA HIS A 2 -25.89 -16.49 18.30
C HIS A 2 -24.79 -16.23 17.27
N ALA A 3 -23.76 -17.06 17.24
CA ALA A 3 -22.87 -17.10 16.08
C ALA A 3 -23.73 -17.51 14.89
N SER A 4 -23.99 -16.59 13.96
CA SER A 4 -24.55 -16.93 12.67
C SER A 4 -23.64 -17.98 12.04
N ALA A 5 -24.20 -19.10 11.59
CA ALA A 5 -23.43 -20.11 10.87
C ALA A 5 -22.68 -19.43 9.71
N GLU A 6 -21.36 -19.58 9.66
CA GLU A 6 -20.57 -19.00 8.57
C GLU A 6 -21.05 -19.58 7.24
N PRO A 7 -21.17 -18.76 6.19
CA PRO A 7 -21.58 -19.24 4.88
C PRO A 7 -20.57 -20.29 4.39
N ALA A 8 -21.07 -21.36 3.77
CA ALA A 8 -20.20 -22.33 3.13
C ALA A 8 -19.36 -21.63 2.06
N ILE A 9 -18.04 -21.81 2.12
CA ILE A 9 -17.12 -21.15 1.20
C ILE A 9 -17.20 -21.79 -0.18
N THR A 10 -17.54 -20.95 -1.16
CA THR A 10 -17.62 -21.28 -2.58
C THR A 10 -16.66 -20.41 -3.39
N PHE A 11 -16.38 -20.83 -4.63
CA PHE A 11 -15.60 -20.02 -5.55
C PHE A 11 -16.26 -18.66 -5.85
N ASP A 12 -17.60 -18.57 -5.89
CA ASP A 12 -18.29 -17.28 -6.09
C ASP A 12 -17.96 -16.26 -5.00
N ILE A 13 -17.80 -16.70 -3.75
CA ILE A 13 -17.37 -15.83 -2.65
C ILE A 13 -15.92 -15.40 -2.89
N ALA A 14 -15.01 -16.31 -3.23
CA ALA A 14 -13.62 -16.00 -3.53
C ALA A 14 -13.50 -15.00 -4.70
N LYS A 15 -14.28 -15.19 -5.75
CA LYS A 15 -14.35 -14.30 -6.91
C LYS A 15 -14.82 -12.90 -6.55
N ASN A 16 -15.85 -12.78 -5.71
CA ASN A 16 -16.31 -11.47 -5.21
C ASN A 16 -15.26 -10.76 -4.34
N LEU A 17 -14.37 -11.52 -3.69
CA LEU A 17 -13.21 -11.00 -2.97
C LEU A 17 -12.01 -10.69 -3.90
N GLY A 18 -12.15 -10.88 -5.21
CA GLY A 18 -11.12 -10.56 -6.20
C GLY A 18 -10.09 -11.66 -6.44
N LEU A 19 -10.33 -12.89 -5.94
CA LEU A 19 -9.49 -14.05 -6.20
C LEU A 19 -9.87 -14.73 -7.52
N THR A 20 -8.86 -15.21 -8.23
CA THR A 20 -9.01 -16.11 -9.38
C THR A 20 -9.31 -17.55 -8.91
N GLU A 21 -9.77 -18.40 -9.83
CA GLU A 21 -10.01 -19.81 -9.55
C GLU A 21 -8.72 -20.54 -9.14
N GLU A 22 -7.63 -20.23 -9.83
CA GLU A 22 -6.29 -20.76 -9.52
C GLU A 22 -5.84 -20.34 -8.11
N GLU A 23 -5.98 -19.05 -7.75
CA GLU A 23 -5.64 -18.59 -6.40
C GLU A 23 -6.50 -19.27 -5.33
N PHE A 24 -7.80 -19.49 -5.58
CA PHE A 24 -8.68 -20.18 -4.64
C PHE A 24 -8.30 -21.65 -4.42
N GLU A 25 -8.02 -22.40 -5.50
CA GLU A 25 -7.54 -23.78 -5.38
C GLU A 25 -6.17 -23.84 -4.70
N ARG A 26 -5.27 -22.90 -5.00
CA ARG A 26 -3.98 -22.81 -4.34
C ARG A 26 -4.09 -22.56 -2.84
N ILE A 27 -5.04 -21.74 -2.39
CA ILE A 27 -5.32 -21.52 -0.97
C ILE A 27 -5.75 -22.84 -0.31
N LYS A 28 -6.63 -23.61 -0.96
CA LYS A 28 -7.07 -24.91 -0.46
C LYS A 28 -5.91 -25.90 -0.35
N GLU A 29 -5.01 -25.91 -1.32
CA GLU A 29 -3.79 -26.73 -1.28
C GLU A 29 -2.88 -26.34 -0.11
N ILE A 30 -2.63 -25.04 0.10
CA ILE A 30 -1.78 -24.52 1.19
C ILE A 30 -2.34 -24.91 2.55
N LEU A 31 -3.66 -24.83 2.72
CA LEU A 31 -4.33 -25.15 3.99
C LEU A 31 -4.65 -26.64 4.16
N GLY A 32 -4.58 -27.43 3.08
CA GLY A 32 -5.04 -28.83 3.06
C GLY A 32 -6.54 -29.01 3.24
N ARG A 33 -7.34 -27.93 3.16
CA ARG A 33 -8.81 -27.91 3.32
C ARG A 33 -9.40 -26.64 2.73
N THR A 34 -10.73 -26.59 2.63
CA THR A 34 -11.43 -25.34 2.31
C THR A 34 -11.20 -24.31 3.44
N PRO A 35 -10.78 -23.07 3.12
CA PRO A 35 -10.68 -22.00 4.11
C PRO A 35 -12.06 -21.65 4.67
N ASN A 36 -12.10 -21.13 5.89
CA ASN A 36 -13.29 -20.42 6.37
C ASN A 36 -13.34 -18.98 5.80
N PHE A 37 -14.40 -18.23 6.09
CA PHE A 37 -14.58 -16.89 5.52
C PHE A 37 -13.47 -15.91 5.93
N THR A 38 -13.06 -15.99 7.19
CA THR A 38 -12.00 -15.12 7.74
C THR A 38 -10.66 -15.41 7.07
N GLU A 39 -10.29 -16.69 6.96
CA GLU A 39 -9.05 -17.13 6.30
C GLU A 39 -9.04 -16.69 4.82
N LEU A 40 -10.12 -16.95 4.09
CA LEU A 40 -10.25 -16.55 2.69
C LEU A 40 -10.12 -15.03 2.51
N SER A 41 -10.72 -14.25 3.41
CA SER A 41 -10.65 -12.78 3.38
C SER A 41 -9.24 -12.26 3.67
N ILE A 42 -8.49 -12.93 4.54
CA ILE A 42 -7.08 -12.60 4.78
C ILE A 42 -6.25 -12.88 3.52
N PHE A 43 -6.43 -14.05 2.90
CA PHE A 43 -5.74 -14.37 1.64
C PHE A 43 -6.06 -13.37 0.54
N SER A 44 -7.33 -12.97 0.38
CA SER A 44 -7.73 -12.06 -0.70
C SER A 44 -7.07 -10.69 -0.59
N VAL A 45 -6.96 -10.13 0.62
CA VAL A 45 -6.27 -8.85 0.84
C VAL A 45 -4.76 -9.02 0.63
N MET A 46 -4.16 -10.04 1.23
CA MET A 46 -2.71 -10.26 1.17
C MET A 46 -2.20 -10.59 -0.24
N TRP A 47 -3.02 -11.24 -1.08
CA TRP A 47 -2.69 -11.59 -2.47
C TRP A 47 -3.22 -10.57 -3.50
N SER A 48 -3.79 -9.47 -3.05
CA SER A 48 -4.12 -8.34 -3.92
C SER A 48 -2.84 -7.74 -4.55
N GLU A 49 -2.94 -7.08 -5.70
CA GLU A 49 -1.79 -6.39 -6.30
C GLU A 49 -1.21 -5.32 -5.35
N HIS A 50 -2.07 -4.66 -4.58
CA HIS A 50 -1.68 -3.62 -3.64
C HIS A 50 -0.72 -4.12 -2.55
N CYS A 51 -0.92 -5.35 -2.07
CA CYS A 51 -0.10 -5.94 -1.01
C CYS A 51 1.04 -6.82 -1.55
N SER A 52 0.78 -7.59 -2.61
CA SER A 52 1.70 -8.64 -3.08
C SER A 52 2.60 -8.22 -4.24
N TYR A 53 2.29 -7.11 -4.93
CA TYR A 53 3.01 -6.67 -6.13
C TYR A 53 3.09 -7.77 -7.21
N LYS A 54 2.09 -8.66 -7.30
CA LYS A 54 2.16 -9.90 -8.10
C LYS A 54 2.53 -9.68 -9.57
N ASN A 55 2.14 -8.56 -10.16
CA ASN A 55 2.55 -8.21 -11.53
C ASN A 55 3.86 -7.42 -11.57
N SER A 56 4.04 -6.50 -10.62
CA SER A 56 5.12 -5.51 -10.65
C SER A 56 6.46 -6.03 -10.11
N ILE A 57 6.45 -6.99 -9.17
CA ILE A 57 7.65 -7.49 -8.50
C ILE A 57 8.67 -8.11 -9.47
N THR A 58 8.20 -8.76 -10.54
CA THR A 58 9.04 -9.34 -11.60
C THR A 58 9.93 -8.29 -12.24
N TRP A 59 9.38 -7.11 -12.50
CA TRP A 59 10.11 -6.00 -13.11
C TRP A 59 10.93 -5.22 -12.09
N LEU A 60 10.43 -5.04 -10.86
CA LEU A 60 11.20 -4.37 -9.80
C LEU A 60 12.48 -5.12 -9.45
N LYS A 61 12.55 -6.44 -9.71
CA LYS A 61 13.76 -7.26 -9.57
C LYS A 61 14.87 -6.96 -10.58
N THR A 62 14.59 -6.24 -11.66
CA THR A 62 15.61 -5.85 -12.64
C THR A 62 16.32 -4.54 -12.29
N LEU A 63 15.84 -3.81 -11.28
CA LEU A 63 16.44 -2.54 -10.87
C LEU A 63 17.72 -2.80 -10.04
N PRO A 64 18.73 -1.93 -10.10
CA PRO A 64 19.90 -2.01 -9.23
C PRO A 64 19.51 -1.87 -7.76
N ARG A 65 20.06 -2.74 -6.90
CA ARG A 65 19.73 -2.81 -5.45
C ARG A 65 20.92 -2.62 -4.52
N GLU A 66 22.11 -2.48 -5.08
CA GLU A 66 23.35 -2.38 -4.32
C GLU A 66 23.94 -0.98 -4.47
N GLY A 67 24.56 -0.49 -3.40
CA GLY A 67 25.18 0.83 -3.38
C GLY A 67 26.00 1.01 -2.12
N LYS A 68 27.17 1.64 -2.26
CA LYS A 68 28.15 1.82 -1.16
C LYS A 68 27.61 2.59 0.04
N ARG A 69 26.54 3.37 -0.13
CA ARG A 69 25.92 4.19 0.90
C ARG A 69 24.58 3.65 1.38
N LEU A 70 24.13 2.51 0.86
CA LEU A 70 22.93 1.86 1.37
C LEU A 70 23.23 1.28 2.75
N LEU A 71 22.37 1.58 3.72
CA LEU A 71 22.47 1.06 5.09
C LEU A 71 21.50 -0.09 5.35
N VAL A 72 20.56 -0.33 4.43
CA VAL A 72 19.59 -1.44 4.42
C VAL A 72 19.47 -1.99 3.01
N GLU A 73 19.17 -3.28 2.87
CA GLU A 73 18.94 -3.86 1.55
C GLU A 73 17.59 -3.39 0.96
N ALA A 74 17.52 -3.26 -0.36
CA ALA A 74 16.31 -2.80 -1.03
C ALA A 74 15.16 -3.80 -0.84
N GLY A 75 14.15 -3.39 -0.08
CA GLY A 75 12.95 -4.18 0.22
C GLY A 75 13.04 -5.01 1.49
N GLU A 76 14.12 -4.89 2.27
CA GLU A 76 14.24 -5.50 3.60
C GLU A 76 13.39 -4.78 4.64
N GLU A 77 13.33 -3.45 4.54
CA GLU A 77 12.70 -2.56 5.51
C GLU A 77 11.59 -1.70 4.89
N ASN A 78 10.80 -1.03 5.74
CA ASN A 78 9.66 -0.21 5.31
C ASN A 78 10.09 1.00 4.47
N ALA A 79 11.31 1.52 4.64
CA ALA A 79 11.83 2.67 3.91
C ALA A 79 13.30 2.47 3.54
N GLY A 80 13.77 3.21 2.52
CA GLY A 80 15.19 3.22 2.14
C GLY A 80 16.00 4.04 3.13
N LEU A 81 17.21 3.58 3.47
CA LEU A 81 18.13 4.26 4.37
C LEU A 81 19.50 4.42 3.71
N VAL A 82 19.99 5.66 3.65
CA VAL A 82 21.28 6.00 3.04
C VAL A 82 22.17 6.78 3.99
N ASP A 83 23.47 6.45 3.99
CA ASP A 83 24.52 7.24 4.65
C ASP A 83 24.75 8.55 3.89
N ILE A 84 24.69 9.67 4.63
CA ILE A 84 24.93 11.01 4.09
C ILE A 84 26.22 11.64 4.63
N GLY A 85 27.01 10.91 5.41
CA GLY A 85 28.25 11.37 6.05
C GLY A 85 28.03 11.92 7.45
N ASP A 86 29.14 12.26 8.13
CA ASP A 86 29.16 12.88 9.46
C ASP A 86 28.38 12.11 10.54
N GLY A 87 28.27 10.78 10.39
CA GLY A 87 27.50 9.93 11.29
C GLY A 87 25.98 10.09 11.16
N LEU A 88 25.50 10.68 10.06
CA LEU A 88 24.09 10.89 9.77
C LEU A 88 23.59 9.96 8.66
N ALA A 89 22.32 9.59 8.75
CA ALA A 89 21.61 8.82 7.74
C ALA A 89 20.31 9.53 7.33
N CYS A 90 19.87 9.30 6.10
CA CYS A 90 18.62 9.79 5.57
C CYS A 90 17.68 8.62 5.26
N ALA A 91 16.54 8.57 5.95
CA ALA A 91 15.45 7.66 5.65
C ALA A 91 14.48 8.33 4.68
N PHE A 92 14.09 7.64 3.61
CA PHE A 92 13.10 8.14 2.67
C PHE A 92 12.29 7.01 2.05
N LYS A 93 11.03 7.31 1.75
CA LYS A 93 10.09 6.45 1.04
C LYS A 93 9.13 7.33 0.25
N ILE A 94 8.47 6.75 -0.74
CA ILE A 94 7.34 7.37 -1.41
C ILE A 94 6.17 6.39 -1.42
N GLU A 95 4.97 6.91 -1.18
CA GLU A 95 3.72 6.14 -1.24
C GLU A 95 2.70 6.85 -2.12
N SER A 96 1.62 6.16 -2.44
CA SER A 96 0.49 6.72 -3.18
C SER A 96 -0.81 6.41 -2.47
N HIS A 97 -1.76 7.35 -2.52
CA HIS A 97 -3.08 7.19 -1.89
C HIS A 97 -4.20 7.56 -2.87
N ASN A 98 -4.05 7.09 -4.10
CA ASN A 98 -4.78 7.58 -5.28
C ASN A 98 -6.29 7.31 -5.19
N HIS A 99 -6.69 6.04 -5.03
CA HIS A 99 -8.09 5.64 -5.05
C HIS A 99 -8.90 6.31 -3.93
N PRO A 100 -8.45 6.33 -2.65
CA PRO A 100 -9.19 7.02 -1.61
C PRO A 100 -9.24 8.54 -1.83
N SER A 101 -8.15 9.15 -2.33
CA SER A 101 -8.13 10.59 -2.64
C SER A 101 -9.06 10.99 -3.78
N ALA A 102 -9.41 10.07 -4.67
CA ALA A 102 -10.40 10.32 -5.72
C ALA A 102 -11.84 10.36 -5.17
N ILE A 103 -12.11 9.59 -4.11
CA ILE A 103 -13.44 9.48 -3.47
C ILE A 103 -13.64 10.58 -2.41
N GLU A 104 -12.70 10.68 -1.48
CA GLU A 104 -12.67 11.65 -0.38
C GLU A 104 -11.28 12.32 -0.36
N PRO A 105 -11.13 13.49 -1.01
CA PRO A 105 -9.81 14.06 -1.28
C PRO A 105 -9.06 14.54 -0.04
N TYR A 106 -9.76 14.98 1.00
CA TYR A 106 -9.14 15.54 2.18
C TYR A 106 -8.52 14.44 3.05
N GLN A 107 -9.36 13.50 3.50
CA GLN A 107 -8.97 12.36 4.31
C GLN A 107 -8.07 11.43 3.52
N GLY A 108 -8.35 11.18 2.24
CA GLY A 108 -7.51 10.34 1.40
C GLY A 108 -6.06 10.85 1.31
N ALA A 109 -5.89 12.17 1.26
CA ALA A 109 -4.56 12.77 1.27
C ALA A 109 -3.93 12.81 2.67
N ALA A 110 -4.70 13.20 3.69
CA ALA A 110 -4.23 13.27 5.07
C ALA A 110 -3.78 11.90 5.61
N THR A 111 -4.53 10.83 5.32
CA THR A 111 -4.15 9.46 5.71
C THR A 111 -2.91 8.98 4.95
N GLY A 112 -2.72 9.43 3.71
CA GLY A 112 -1.49 9.20 2.94
C GLY A 112 -0.26 9.82 3.60
N VAL A 113 -0.35 11.09 4.05
CA VAL A 113 0.72 11.75 4.81
C VAL A 113 0.99 11.03 6.13
N GLY A 114 -0.06 10.64 6.85
CA GLY A 114 0.08 9.86 8.08
C GLY A 114 0.75 8.51 7.86
N GLY A 115 0.46 7.82 6.74
CA GLY A 115 1.08 6.55 6.34
C GLY A 115 2.58 6.68 6.16
N ILE A 116 2.99 7.56 5.25
CA ILE A 116 4.41 7.74 4.94
C ILE A 116 5.23 8.21 6.15
N HIS A 117 4.66 9.05 7.02
CA HIS A 117 5.33 9.45 8.25
C HIS A 117 5.58 8.24 9.17
N ARG A 118 4.62 7.32 9.32
CA ARG A 118 4.80 6.12 10.14
C ARG A 118 5.92 5.24 9.62
N ASP A 119 6.06 5.08 8.31
CA ASP A 119 7.17 4.30 7.73
C ASP A 119 8.54 4.90 8.06
N ILE A 120 8.66 6.24 8.05
CA ILE A 120 9.91 6.90 8.45
C ILE A 120 10.15 6.75 9.96
N PHE A 121 9.10 6.87 10.78
CA PHE A 121 9.20 6.70 12.23
C PHE A 121 9.63 5.28 12.62
N THR A 122 9.15 4.23 11.95
CA THR A 122 9.53 2.85 12.27
C THR A 122 11.00 2.54 11.97
N MET A 123 11.65 3.33 11.11
CA MET A 123 13.11 3.28 10.92
C MET A 123 13.91 3.93 12.06
N GLY A 124 13.26 4.51 13.06
CA GLY A 124 13.91 5.32 14.10
C GLY A 124 14.36 6.71 13.63
N ALA A 125 13.95 7.13 12.44
CA ALA A 125 14.27 8.44 11.89
C ALA A 125 13.20 9.48 12.25
N ARG A 126 13.63 10.74 12.40
CA ARG A 126 12.70 11.87 12.58
C ARG A 126 12.31 12.42 11.20
N PRO A 127 11.01 12.48 10.85
CA PRO A 127 10.57 13.19 9.64
C PRO A 127 10.96 14.67 9.72
N ILE A 128 11.65 15.17 8.69
CA ILE A 128 12.10 16.58 8.61
C ILE A 128 11.57 17.33 7.39
N ALA A 129 11.08 16.60 6.38
CA ALA A 129 10.53 17.16 5.16
C ALA A 129 9.53 16.17 4.55
N ALA A 130 8.51 16.71 3.88
CA ALA A 130 7.54 15.96 3.10
C ALA A 130 7.42 16.58 1.71
N LEU A 131 7.29 15.75 0.68
CA LEU A 131 7.16 16.17 -0.71
C LEU A 131 5.90 15.53 -1.30
N ASN A 132 5.12 16.32 -2.05
CA ASN A 132 3.91 15.85 -2.72
C ASN A 132 4.10 15.73 -4.24
N SER A 133 3.73 14.59 -4.81
CA SER A 133 3.65 14.39 -6.26
C SER A 133 2.20 14.34 -6.70
N LEU A 134 1.64 15.49 -7.07
CA LEU A 134 0.22 15.62 -7.40
C LEU A 134 -0.02 15.61 -8.91
N ARG A 135 -1.03 14.88 -9.37
CA ARG A 135 -1.47 14.83 -10.77
C ARG A 135 -3.00 14.84 -10.79
N PHE A 136 -3.58 15.77 -11.55
CA PHE A 136 -5.03 15.91 -11.70
C PHE A 136 -5.39 16.12 -13.18
N GLY A 137 -6.69 16.05 -13.49
CA GLY A 137 -7.21 16.33 -14.82
C GLY A 137 -7.26 17.81 -15.18
N ASN A 138 -8.14 18.18 -16.11
CA ASN A 138 -8.30 19.56 -16.58
C ASN A 138 -8.62 20.51 -15.39
N PRO A 139 -7.81 21.55 -15.13
CA PRO A 139 -7.98 22.45 -13.99
C PRO A 139 -9.23 23.33 -14.07
N GLU A 140 -9.85 23.48 -15.24
CA GLU A 140 -11.07 24.29 -15.39
C GLU A 140 -12.33 23.59 -14.87
N LEU A 141 -12.30 22.26 -14.76
CA LEU A 141 -13.47 21.49 -14.33
C LEU A 141 -13.72 21.67 -12.82
N PRO A 142 -14.99 21.87 -12.40
CA PRO A 142 -15.34 21.99 -10.98
C PRO A 142 -14.88 20.79 -10.13
N HIS A 143 -14.97 19.58 -10.70
CA HIS A 143 -14.51 18.36 -10.03
C HIS A 143 -13.01 18.37 -9.76
N THR A 144 -12.18 18.74 -10.75
CA THR A 144 -10.73 18.87 -10.56
C THR A 144 -10.40 19.91 -9.49
N LYS A 145 -11.06 21.07 -9.52
CA LYS A 145 -10.89 22.12 -8.50
C LYS A 145 -11.21 21.58 -7.10
N ARG A 146 -12.25 20.76 -6.95
CA ARG A 146 -12.60 20.06 -5.69
C ARG A 146 -11.48 19.11 -5.25
N LEU A 147 -10.98 18.26 -6.15
CA LEU A 147 -9.89 17.30 -5.85
C LEU A 147 -8.63 18.03 -5.38
N VAL A 148 -8.17 19.02 -6.15
CA VAL A 148 -6.97 19.82 -5.82
C VAL A 148 -7.12 20.46 -4.45
N ARG A 149 -8.23 21.17 -4.20
CA ARG A 149 -8.47 21.85 -2.93
C ARG A 149 -8.48 20.87 -1.76
N GLY A 150 -9.18 19.75 -1.89
CA GLY A 150 -9.27 18.77 -0.81
C GLY A 150 -7.93 18.09 -0.53
N VAL A 151 -7.22 17.62 -1.57
CA VAL A 151 -5.90 16.97 -1.40
C VAL A 151 -4.89 17.92 -0.76
N VAL A 152 -4.77 19.15 -1.25
CA VAL A 152 -3.80 20.12 -0.70
C VAL A 152 -4.16 20.49 0.74
N SER A 153 -5.45 20.65 1.05
CA SER A 153 -5.90 20.93 2.42
C SER A 153 -5.67 19.74 3.36
N GLY A 154 -5.81 18.51 2.85
CA GLY A 154 -5.54 17.29 3.62
C GLY A 154 -4.05 17.08 3.90
N ILE A 155 -3.19 17.43 2.95
CA ILE A 155 -1.72 17.39 3.13
C ILE A 155 -1.25 18.42 4.16
N GLY A 156 -1.86 19.60 4.18
CA GLY A 156 -1.48 20.71 5.07
C GLY A 156 -2.05 20.66 6.49
N ASN A 157 -2.81 19.62 6.84
CA ASN A 157 -3.36 19.41 8.19
C ASN A 157 -2.34 18.69 9.08
#